data_AF-A0A924HUJ1-F1
#
_entry.id   AF-A0A924HUJ1-F1
#
_cell.length_a   1.000
_cell.length_b   1.000
_cell.length_c   1.000
_cell.angle_alpha   90.00
_cell.angle_beta   90.00
_cell.angle_gamma   90.00
#
_symmetry.space_group_name_H-M   'P 1'
#
loop_
_entity.id
_entity.type
_entity.pdbx_description
1 polymer ?
#
loop_
_entity_poly.entity_id
_entity_poly.type
_entity_poly.pdbx_seq_one_letter_code
_entity_poly.pdbx_strand_id
1 'polypeptide(L)'
;MTSSFEKPSHSALLAEQERVQAGKFQGRQISEYNSYIFNGQDWREARSSAVTDFVRSLCDEDRVTLEGVIRGLYASKSGGPIHWVDMGGGRGLAMRQVTADSDMATKVRTTNVDLINYGIDDLNQAEVSYLEGLRPGMLNECSAPDFIYADSETVNLNEPAELITAIETIQYLNDPLAAICNWYNQLADGGLLIISAEQDWSSWIRYQRESGQGGKHEVPTQHFFDALEAAGVPYAACYESDTPRGVRYDFDPSRFRNLVVQKKPETQISLATSVQEVWTSPFDFKAVYYRDYMDSSEPIVRVENSDENYV
;
A
#
# COMPACT_ATOMS: atom_id res chain seq x y z
N MET A 1 -33.29 -11.39 5.63
CA MET A 1 -33.02 -10.52 4.47
C MET A 1 -31.71 -9.83 4.76
N THR A 2 -30.61 -10.30 4.19
CA THR A 2 -29.33 -9.61 4.21
C THR A 2 -29.41 -8.47 3.19
N SER A 3 -29.38 -7.23 3.66
CA SER A 3 -29.18 -6.08 2.77
C SER A 3 -27.76 -6.20 2.19
N SER A 4 -27.62 -6.15 0.88
CA SER A 4 -26.30 -6.01 0.25
C SER A 4 -25.63 -4.74 0.76
N PHE A 5 -24.33 -4.80 1.06
CA PHE A 5 -23.55 -3.59 1.36
C PHE A 5 -23.66 -2.60 0.20
N GLU A 6 -24.07 -1.38 0.52
CA GLU A 6 -24.03 -0.24 -0.40
C GLU A 6 -22.79 0.58 -0.06
N LYS A 7 -21.92 0.81 -1.06
CA LYS A 7 -20.74 1.66 -0.87
C LYS A 7 -21.17 3.04 -0.36
N PRO A 8 -20.45 3.63 0.61
CA PRO A 8 -20.78 4.95 1.11
C PRO A 8 -20.76 5.99 -0.01
N SER A 9 -21.59 7.03 0.10
CA SER A 9 -21.50 8.18 -0.81
C SER A 9 -20.15 8.88 -0.66
N HIS A 10 -19.71 9.60 -1.69
CA HIS A 10 -18.48 10.39 -1.64
C HIS A 10 -18.42 11.33 -0.42
N SER A 11 -19.53 11.97 -0.06
CA SER A 11 -19.61 12.83 1.13
C SER A 11 -19.42 12.07 2.45
N ALA A 12 -19.92 10.83 2.52
CA ALA A 12 -19.74 9.98 3.69
C ALA A 12 -18.30 9.46 3.79
N LEU A 13 -17.69 9.10 2.66
CA LEU A 13 -16.27 8.74 2.58
C LEU A 13 -15.37 9.89 3.04
N LEU A 14 -15.64 11.11 2.57
CA LEU A 14 -14.92 12.31 3.01
C LEU A 14 -15.01 12.49 4.53
N ALA A 15 -16.21 12.45 5.10
CA ALA A 15 -16.39 12.64 6.55
C ALA A 15 -15.69 11.54 7.39
N GLU A 16 -15.72 10.29 6.93
CA GLU A 16 -15.02 9.18 7.58
C GLU A 16 -13.50 9.37 7.50
N GLN A 17 -12.99 9.62 6.29
CA GLN A 17 -11.56 9.79 6.04
C GLN A 17 -11.02 11.05 6.70
N GLU A 18 -11.75 12.17 6.75
CA GLU A 18 -11.32 13.38 7.48
C GLU A 18 -11.05 13.08 8.95
N ARG A 19 -11.93 12.32 9.62
CA ARG A 19 -11.77 11.95 11.03
C ARG A 19 -10.57 11.02 11.23
N VAL A 20 -10.41 10.06 10.33
CA VAL A 20 -9.37 9.02 10.41
C VAL A 20 -7.99 9.58 10.03
N GLN A 21 -7.93 10.36 8.95
CA GLN A 21 -6.74 11.01 8.44
C GLN A 21 -6.27 12.12 9.38
N ALA A 22 -7.17 12.91 10.00
CA ALA A 22 -6.79 13.91 11.01
C ALA A 22 -5.94 13.33 12.16
N GLY A 23 -6.13 12.05 12.51
CA GLY A 23 -5.29 11.34 13.49
C GLY A 23 -3.91 10.92 12.96
N LYS A 24 -3.75 10.77 11.64
CA LYS A 24 -2.50 10.41 10.95
C LYS A 24 -1.69 11.62 10.45
N PHE A 25 -2.27 12.80 10.55
CA PHE A 25 -2.00 13.95 9.69
C PHE A 25 -0.70 14.75 9.95
N GLN A 26 0.17 14.35 10.88
CA GLN A 26 1.22 15.26 11.36
C GLN A 26 2.69 14.86 11.17
N GLY A 27 3.07 13.81 10.43
CA GLY A 27 4.52 13.57 10.33
C GLY A 27 5.05 12.31 9.68
N ARG A 28 4.41 11.80 8.62
CA ARG A 28 4.97 10.63 7.92
C ARG A 28 6.09 11.08 6.97
N GLN A 29 7.29 11.17 7.50
CA GLN A 29 8.49 11.46 6.75
C GLN A 29 8.99 10.15 6.11
N ILE A 30 10.00 10.27 5.27
CA ILE A 30 10.62 9.13 4.60
C ILE A 30 11.17 8.10 5.60
N SER A 31 11.62 8.55 6.79
CA SER A 31 12.05 7.69 7.89
C SER A 31 10.92 6.81 8.43
N GLU A 32 9.72 7.35 8.60
CA GLU A 32 8.56 6.59 9.04
C GLU A 32 8.13 5.60 7.95
N TYR A 33 8.14 5.99 6.67
CA TYR A 33 7.87 5.04 5.58
C TYR A 33 8.84 3.86 5.64
N ASN A 34 10.13 4.14 5.82
CA ASN A 34 11.15 3.10 5.96
C ASN A 34 10.91 2.20 7.17
N SER A 35 10.51 2.75 8.33
CA SER A 35 10.29 1.94 9.53
C SER A 35 9.03 1.06 9.44
N TYR A 36 7.98 1.55 8.78
CA TYR A 36 6.76 0.78 8.52
C TYR A 36 7.03 -0.37 7.54
N ILE A 37 7.58 -0.05 6.36
CA ILE A 37 7.77 -1.01 5.26
C ILE A 37 8.93 -1.98 5.56
N PHE A 38 10.06 -1.44 6.00
CA PHE A 38 11.33 -2.15 6.16
C PHE A 38 11.71 -2.27 7.63
N ASN A 39 10.77 -2.81 8.43
CA ASN A 39 10.98 -3.06 9.85
C ASN A 39 12.33 -3.75 10.09
N GLY A 40 13.10 -3.28 11.07
CA GLY A 40 14.41 -3.83 11.43
C GLY A 40 15.58 -3.17 10.72
N GLN A 41 15.36 -2.36 9.68
CA GLN A 41 16.43 -1.66 8.97
C GLN A 41 16.96 -0.42 9.71
N ASP A 42 16.29 0.06 10.75
CA ASP A 42 16.70 1.18 11.61
C ASP A 42 17.50 0.73 12.86
N TRP A 43 17.62 -0.58 13.09
CA TRP A 43 18.31 -1.13 14.25
C TRP A 43 19.82 -0.90 14.17
N ARG A 44 20.53 -1.05 15.30
CA ARG A 44 22.01 -0.91 15.33
C ARG A 44 22.67 -1.82 14.28
N GLU A 45 22.19 -3.05 14.20
CA GLU A 45 22.49 -4.00 13.13
C GLU A 45 21.21 -4.23 12.34
N ALA A 46 21.24 -3.90 11.05
CA ALA A 46 20.07 -4.00 10.19
C ALA A 46 19.62 -5.47 10.08
N ARG A 47 18.31 -5.70 10.15
CA ARG A 47 17.73 -7.03 10.11
C ARG A 47 16.95 -7.28 8.85
N SER A 48 17.16 -8.45 8.28
CA SER A 48 16.37 -8.90 7.14
C SER A 48 14.92 -9.23 7.55
N SER A 49 14.07 -9.22 6.54
CA SER A 49 12.70 -9.71 6.49
C SER A 49 12.43 -10.14 5.05
N ALA A 50 11.38 -10.94 4.81
CA ALA A 50 10.99 -11.32 3.46
C ALA A 50 10.83 -10.11 2.52
N VAL A 51 10.19 -9.03 3.01
CA VAL A 51 10.01 -7.78 2.26
C VAL A 51 11.35 -7.11 1.95
N THR A 52 12.26 -7.03 2.94
CA THR A 52 13.55 -6.37 2.71
C THR A 52 14.51 -7.18 1.84
N ASP A 53 14.41 -8.51 1.84
CA ASP A 53 15.18 -9.38 0.94
C ASP A 53 14.68 -9.25 -0.49
N PHE A 54 13.35 -9.19 -0.65
CA PHE A 54 12.69 -9.08 -1.94
C PHE A 54 13.17 -7.85 -2.73
N VAL A 55 13.27 -6.69 -2.07
CA VAL A 55 13.72 -5.44 -2.71
C VAL A 55 15.23 -5.20 -2.58
N ARG A 56 15.99 -6.10 -1.94
CA ARG A 56 17.42 -5.89 -1.62
C ARG A 56 18.26 -5.56 -2.83
N SER A 57 17.98 -6.22 -3.95
CA SER A 57 18.72 -6.05 -5.22
C SER A 57 18.59 -4.63 -5.81
N LEU A 58 17.62 -3.84 -5.36
CA LEU A 58 17.43 -2.45 -5.78
C LEU A 58 18.19 -1.45 -4.90
N CYS A 59 18.82 -1.90 -3.81
CA CYS A 59 19.55 -1.04 -2.88
C CYS A 59 21.04 -1.39 -2.88
N ASP A 60 21.90 -0.41 -3.14
CA ASP A 60 23.36 -0.56 -3.11
C ASP A 60 23.97 -0.45 -1.70
N GLU A 61 23.13 -0.20 -0.70
CA GLU A 61 23.53 0.05 0.69
C GLU A 61 23.28 -1.17 1.59
N ASP A 62 23.99 -1.22 2.72
CA ASP A 62 23.77 -2.22 3.78
C ASP A 62 22.33 -2.19 4.33
N ARG A 63 21.62 -1.06 4.16
CA ARG A 63 20.23 -0.85 4.59
C ARG A 63 19.33 -0.67 3.37
N VAL A 64 18.16 -1.32 3.41
CA VAL A 64 17.09 -1.07 2.44
C VAL A 64 16.29 0.15 2.90
N THR A 65 16.12 1.08 1.98
CA THR A 65 15.34 2.30 2.15
C THR A 65 14.48 2.52 0.91
N LEU A 66 13.41 3.30 1.04
CA LEU A 66 12.53 3.64 -0.07
C LEU A 66 13.28 4.48 -1.12
N GLU A 67 14.19 5.35 -0.67
CA GLU A 67 15.09 6.09 -1.56
C GLU A 67 16.01 5.15 -2.35
N GLY A 68 16.56 4.12 -1.70
CA GLY A 68 17.33 3.06 -2.36
C GLY A 68 16.49 2.34 -3.41
N VAL A 69 15.28 1.92 -3.06
CA VAL A 69 14.33 1.28 -4.00
C VAL A 69 14.04 2.18 -5.20
N ILE A 70 13.77 3.48 -4.99
CA ILE A 70 13.55 4.46 -6.06
C ILE A 70 14.77 4.56 -6.98
N ARG A 71 15.99 4.62 -6.41
CA ARG A 71 17.24 4.65 -7.19
C ARG A 71 17.43 3.38 -8.00
N GLY A 72 17.19 2.21 -7.43
CA GLY A 72 17.28 0.92 -8.12
C GLY A 72 16.27 0.79 -9.25
N LEU A 73 15.01 1.17 -9.00
CA LEU A 73 13.98 1.21 -10.05
C LEU A 73 14.37 2.16 -11.18
N TYR A 74 14.84 3.36 -10.86
CA TYR A 74 15.33 4.32 -11.87
C TYR A 74 16.50 3.75 -12.68
N ALA A 75 17.47 3.09 -12.04
CA ALA A 75 18.61 2.48 -12.71
C ALA A 75 18.21 1.30 -13.61
N SER A 76 17.13 0.59 -13.27
CA SER A 76 16.60 -0.54 -14.06
C SER A 76 15.73 -0.12 -15.25
N LYS A 77 15.17 1.10 -15.22
CA LYS A 77 14.27 1.62 -16.25
C LYS A 77 15.06 2.25 -17.40
N SER A 78 14.66 1.94 -18.63
CA SER A 78 15.12 2.70 -19.80
C SER A 78 14.26 3.97 -19.96
N GLY A 79 14.82 5.15 -19.71
CA GLY A 79 14.16 6.42 -20.08
C GLY A 79 14.15 7.47 -18.97
N GLY A 80 13.03 8.20 -18.88
CA GLY A 80 12.83 9.33 -17.97
C GLY A 80 12.70 8.92 -16.49
N PRO A 81 12.25 9.85 -15.63
CA PRO A 81 12.06 9.56 -14.21
C PRO A 81 11.05 8.41 -14.00
N ILE A 82 11.16 7.76 -12.85
CA ILE A 82 10.11 6.83 -12.40
C ILE A 82 8.93 7.63 -11.86
N HIS A 83 7.73 7.07 -11.96
CA HIS A 83 6.52 7.62 -11.36
C HIS A 83 6.23 6.89 -10.05
N TRP A 84 6.35 7.61 -8.94
CA TRP A 84 5.94 7.17 -7.61
C TRP A 84 4.57 7.75 -7.28
N VAL A 85 3.60 6.88 -7.05
CA VAL A 85 2.26 7.23 -6.58
C VAL A 85 2.07 6.75 -5.15
N ASP A 86 1.47 7.58 -4.30
CA ASP A 86 1.10 7.21 -2.94
C ASP A 86 -0.40 7.32 -2.76
N MET A 87 -1.00 6.27 -2.22
CA MET A 87 -2.43 6.12 -2.00
C MET A 87 -2.72 6.52 -0.54
N GLY A 88 -3.20 7.74 -0.34
CA GLY A 88 -3.46 8.32 0.98
C GLY A 88 -2.22 8.87 1.69
N GLY A 89 -1.34 9.57 0.96
CA GLY A 89 -0.09 10.13 1.50
C GLY A 89 -0.25 11.41 2.34
N GLY A 90 -1.47 11.91 2.55
CA GLY A 90 -1.75 13.11 3.33
C GLY A 90 -1.08 14.36 2.75
N ARG A 91 -0.13 14.97 3.48
CA ARG A 91 0.64 16.14 2.97
C ARG A 91 1.74 15.77 1.96
N GLY A 92 1.99 14.47 1.75
CA GLY A 92 3.07 13.98 0.89
C GLY A 92 4.47 14.34 1.41
N LEU A 93 4.68 14.36 2.73
CA LEU A 93 5.96 14.78 3.33
C LEU A 93 7.13 13.89 2.91
N ALA A 94 6.95 12.57 2.86
CA ALA A 94 7.97 11.64 2.39
C ALA A 94 8.37 11.94 0.92
N MET A 95 7.38 12.13 0.04
CA MET A 95 7.62 12.53 -1.36
C MET A 95 8.38 13.84 -1.45
N ARG A 96 7.93 14.86 -0.71
CA ARG A 96 8.57 16.19 -0.62
C ARG A 96 10.02 16.12 -0.17
N GLN A 97 10.34 15.28 0.81
CA GLN A 97 11.71 15.10 1.28
C GLN A 97 12.60 14.48 0.21
N VAL A 98 12.09 13.46 -0.49
CA VAL A 98 12.81 12.82 -1.59
C VAL A 98 13.04 13.84 -2.71
N THR A 99 12.02 14.57 -3.16
CA THR A 99 12.14 15.52 -4.28
C THR A 99 12.87 16.82 -3.93
N ALA A 100 13.03 17.16 -2.64
CA ALA A 100 13.89 18.26 -2.21
C ALA A 100 15.39 17.93 -2.38
N ASP A 101 15.74 16.66 -2.59
CA ASP A 101 17.06 16.28 -3.07
C ASP A 101 17.19 16.52 -4.57
N SER A 102 18.13 17.36 -4.98
CA SER A 102 18.32 17.71 -6.39
C SER A 102 18.70 16.52 -7.27
N ASP A 103 19.41 15.54 -6.71
CA ASP A 103 19.75 14.31 -7.42
C ASP A 103 18.50 13.42 -7.58
N MET A 104 17.63 13.33 -6.57
CA MET A 104 16.39 12.55 -6.65
C MET A 104 15.30 13.24 -7.47
N ALA A 105 15.20 14.56 -7.45
CA ALA A 105 14.23 15.33 -8.23
C ALA A 105 14.31 15.04 -9.74
N THR A 106 15.48 14.64 -10.23
CA THR A 106 15.68 14.23 -11.63
C THR A 106 15.27 12.78 -11.92
N LYS A 107 15.12 11.95 -10.88
CA LYS A 107 14.88 10.50 -10.96
C LYS A 107 13.44 10.10 -10.71
N VAL A 108 12.68 10.91 -9.97
CA VAL A 108 11.31 10.57 -9.58
C VAL A 108 10.36 11.73 -9.83
N ARG A 109 9.20 11.40 -10.41
CA ARG A 109 7.99 12.21 -10.39
C ARG A 109 7.04 11.62 -9.36
N THR A 110 6.46 12.45 -8.52
CA THR A 110 5.63 12.01 -7.39
C THR A 110 4.18 12.44 -7.56
N THR A 111 3.23 11.55 -7.27
CA THR A 111 1.80 11.84 -7.25
C THR A 111 1.17 11.35 -5.95
N ASN A 112 0.42 12.20 -5.27
CA ASN A 112 -0.36 11.82 -4.09
C ASN A 112 -1.85 11.73 -4.47
N VAL A 113 -2.44 10.56 -4.29
CA VAL A 113 -3.88 10.33 -4.46
C VAL A 113 -4.54 10.38 -3.09
N ASP A 114 -5.43 11.34 -2.88
CA ASP A 114 -6.16 11.45 -1.64
C ASP A 114 -7.53 12.12 -1.86
N LEU A 115 -8.46 11.86 -0.95
CA LEU A 115 -9.73 12.57 -0.87
C LEU A 115 -9.59 13.92 -0.18
N ILE A 116 -8.43 14.22 0.44
CA ILE A 116 -8.19 15.46 1.14
C ILE A 116 -6.82 16.02 0.74
N ASN A 117 -6.82 17.20 0.10
CA ASN A 117 -5.57 17.96 -0.09
C ASN A 117 -5.35 18.88 1.09
N TYR A 118 -4.53 18.41 2.00
CA TYR A 118 -4.17 19.14 3.18
C TYR A 118 -3.10 20.24 2.98
N GLY A 119 -2.40 20.22 1.83
CA GLY A 119 -1.36 21.18 1.51
C GLY A 119 -0.29 21.33 2.61
N ILE A 120 0.23 22.54 2.76
CA ILE A 120 1.20 22.93 3.81
C ILE A 120 0.79 24.21 4.56
N ASP A 121 -0.35 24.82 4.20
CA ASP A 121 -0.73 26.16 4.65
C ASP A 121 -1.09 26.21 6.15
N ASP A 122 -1.61 25.11 6.69
CA ASP A 122 -2.01 25.01 8.10
C ASP A 122 -0.86 24.63 9.05
N LEU A 123 0.39 24.58 8.57
CA LEU A 123 1.55 24.30 9.42
C LEU A 123 1.90 25.53 10.28
N ASN A 124 2.08 25.33 11.57
CA ASN A 124 2.58 26.37 12.46
C ASN A 124 4.10 26.58 12.29
N GLN A 125 4.62 27.71 12.78
CA GLN A 125 6.04 28.07 12.61
C GLN A 125 7.02 27.02 13.16
N ALA A 126 6.67 26.32 14.24
CA ALA A 126 7.53 25.29 14.81
C ALA A 126 7.58 24.06 13.89
N GLU A 127 6.44 23.66 13.31
CA GLU A 127 6.36 22.58 12.33
C GLU A 127 7.13 22.92 11.06
N VAL A 128 6.96 24.13 10.52
CA VAL A 128 7.73 24.62 9.37
C VAL A 128 9.23 24.56 9.64
N SER A 129 9.67 25.09 10.79
CA SER A 129 11.09 25.14 11.15
C SER A 129 11.68 23.74 11.34
N TYR A 130 10.90 22.81 11.90
CA TYR A 130 11.29 21.42 12.05
C TYR A 130 11.45 20.71 10.70
N LEU A 131 10.45 20.82 9.81
CA LEU A 131 10.46 20.18 8.49
C LEU A 131 11.59 20.73 7.60
N GLU A 132 11.78 22.05 7.56
CA GLU A 132 12.90 22.66 6.84
C GLU A 132 14.26 22.30 7.45
N GLY A 133 14.32 22.07 8.77
CA GLY A 133 15.52 21.57 9.45
C GLY A 133 15.85 20.12 9.10
N LEU A 134 14.85 19.29 8.80
CA LEU A 134 15.05 17.90 8.35
C LEU A 134 15.52 17.86 6.89
N ARG A 135 14.88 18.62 6.02
CA ARG A 135 15.21 18.68 4.60
C ARG A 135 14.93 20.08 4.04
N PRO A 136 15.96 20.92 3.86
CA PRO A 136 15.77 22.26 3.30
C PRO A 136 15.07 22.21 1.95
N GLY A 137 14.02 23.01 1.78
CA GLY A 137 13.24 23.14 0.55
C GLY A 137 12.16 22.08 0.35
N MET A 138 11.88 21.20 1.33
CA MET A 138 10.79 20.23 1.21
C MET A 138 9.40 20.86 1.19
N LEU A 139 9.25 22.07 1.75
CA LEU A 139 7.98 22.80 1.69
C LEU A 139 7.83 23.66 0.43
N ASN A 140 8.83 23.71 -0.45
CA ASN A 140 8.72 24.44 -1.72
C ASN A 140 7.70 23.78 -2.66
N GLU A 141 7.08 24.58 -3.53
CA GLU A 141 6.16 24.08 -4.58
C GLU A 141 6.83 23.06 -5.50
N CYS A 142 8.11 23.25 -5.87
CA CYS A 142 8.83 22.31 -6.72
C CYS A 142 9.03 20.92 -6.10
N SER A 143 8.89 20.82 -4.77
CA SER A 143 8.97 19.56 -4.03
C SER A 143 7.57 18.96 -3.80
N ALA A 144 6.49 19.66 -4.14
CA ALA A 144 5.15 19.16 -3.95
C ALA A 144 4.85 18.02 -4.95
N PRO A 145 4.25 16.90 -4.51
CA PRO A 145 3.74 15.91 -5.45
C PRO A 145 2.54 16.47 -6.22
N ASP A 146 2.35 15.96 -7.44
CA ASP A 146 1.11 16.15 -8.17
C ASP A 146 -0.04 15.60 -7.33
N PHE A 147 -1.12 16.37 -7.16
CA PHE A 147 -2.25 15.92 -6.35
C PHE A 147 -3.41 15.46 -7.22
N ILE A 148 -3.91 14.25 -6.96
CA ILE A 148 -5.14 13.73 -7.57
C ILE A 148 -6.21 13.66 -6.47
N TYR A 149 -7.24 14.50 -6.62
CA TYR A 149 -8.42 14.47 -5.77
C TYR A 149 -9.34 13.31 -6.17
N ALA A 150 -9.13 12.13 -5.59
CA ALA A 150 -9.90 10.93 -5.92
C ALA A 150 -9.92 9.92 -4.78
N ASP A 151 -10.91 9.03 -4.80
CA ASP A 151 -10.94 7.85 -3.95
C ASP A 151 -9.84 6.88 -4.38
N SER A 152 -8.88 6.64 -3.50
CA SER A 152 -7.76 5.72 -3.76
C SER A 152 -8.22 4.30 -4.12
N GLU A 153 -9.39 3.82 -3.65
CA GLU A 153 -9.90 2.49 -4.01
C GLU A 153 -10.17 2.36 -5.52
N THR A 154 -10.59 3.45 -6.15
CA THR A 154 -11.16 3.46 -7.51
C THR A 154 -10.47 4.42 -8.47
N VAL A 155 -9.43 5.12 -8.02
CA VAL A 155 -8.64 6.03 -8.85
C VAL A 155 -8.14 5.31 -10.10
N ASN A 156 -8.18 6.02 -11.22
CA ASN A 156 -7.56 5.63 -12.48
C ASN A 156 -6.46 6.65 -12.83
N LEU A 157 -5.21 6.19 -12.81
CA LEU A 157 -4.04 6.97 -13.14
C LEU A 157 -3.99 7.19 -14.66
N ASN A 158 -3.46 8.35 -15.06
CA ASN A 158 -3.31 8.68 -16.47
C ASN A 158 -2.21 7.88 -17.16
N GLU A 159 -1.24 7.38 -16.38
CA GLU A 159 -0.17 6.51 -16.85
C GLU A 159 0.19 5.48 -15.77
N PRO A 160 0.74 4.31 -16.16
CA PRO A 160 1.19 3.32 -15.19
C PRO A 160 2.36 3.83 -14.33
N ALA A 161 2.37 3.45 -13.05
CA ALA A 161 3.40 3.84 -12.10
C ALA A 161 4.46 2.74 -11.91
N GLU A 162 5.73 3.09 -11.74
CA GLU A 162 6.76 2.11 -11.37
C GLU A 162 6.74 1.78 -9.88
N LEU A 163 6.20 2.68 -9.06
CA LEU A 163 6.09 2.48 -7.63
C LEU A 163 4.74 3.02 -7.15
N ILE A 164 3.93 2.14 -6.56
CA ILE A 164 2.73 2.54 -5.81
C ILE A 164 2.96 2.20 -4.34
N THR A 165 2.77 3.16 -3.46
CA THR A 165 2.78 2.96 -2.01
C THR A 165 1.38 3.15 -1.42
N ALA A 166 1.08 2.43 -0.34
CA ALA A 166 -0.09 2.66 0.49
C ALA A 166 0.29 2.39 1.95
N ILE A 167 0.79 3.43 2.63
CA ILE A 167 1.35 3.28 3.98
C ILE A 167 0.29 3.67 5.00
N GLU A 168 -0.25 2.67 5.68
CA GLU A 168 -1.31 2.76 6.69
C GLU A 168 -2.66 3.24 6.16
N THR A 169 -2.84 3.29 4.84
CA THR A 169 -4.12 3.71 4.24
C THR A 169 -5.07 2.53 4.04
N ILE A 170 -4.53 1.35 3.71
CA ILE A 170 -5.32 0.17 3.28
C ILE A 170 -6.39 -0.23 4.30
N GLN A 171 -6.10 -0.09 5.60
CA GLN A 171 -6.99 -0.47 6.71
C GLN A 171 -8.23 0.41 6.85
N TYR A 172 -8.34 1.49 6.07
CA TYR A 172 -9.50 2.38 6.07
C TYR A 172 -10.35 2.28 4.82
N LEU A 173 -9.95 1.43 3.89
CA LEU A 173 -10.70 1.19 2.68
C LEU A 173 -11.91 0.29 2.99
N ASN A 174 -13.01 0.54 2.29
CA ASN A 174 -14.20 -0.29 2.32
C ASN A 174 -13.99 -1.60 1.59
N ASP A 175 -13.16 -1.60 0.54
CA ASP A 175 -12.81 -2.79 -0.23
C ASP A 175 -11.29 -2.89 -0.48
N PRO A 176 -10.50 -3.26 0.56
CA PRO A 176 -9.04 -3.32 0.48
C PRO A 176 -8.54 -4.27 -0.61
N LEU A 177 -9.17 -5.43 -0.82
CA LEU A 177 -8.73 -6.37 -1.86
C LEU A 177 -9.00 -5.83 -3.26
N ALA A 178 -10.15 -5.19 -3.51
CA ALA A 178 -10.41 -4.53 -4.78
C ALA A 178 -9.44 -3.37 -5.04
N ALA A 179 -9.10 -2.59 -4.01
CA ALA A 179 -8.12 -1.52 -4.10
C ALA A 179 -6.74 -2.05 -4.52
N ILE A 180 -6.27 -3.15 -3.92
CA ILE A 180 -5.01 -3.80 -4.28
C ILE A 180 -5.01 -4.27 -5.73
N CYS A 181 -6.10 -4.88 -6.19
CA CYS A 181 -6.26 -5.28 -7.58
C CYS A 181 -6.17 -4.06 -8.51
N ASN A 182 -6.89 -2.98 -8.18
CA ASN A 182 -6.87 -1.73 -8.95
C ASN A 182 -5.47 -1.12 -9.01
N TRP A 183 -4.75 -1.07 -7.89
CA TRP A 183 -3.40 -0.51 -7.85
C TRP A 183 -2.39 -1.37 -8.61
N TYR A 184 -2.45 -2.69 -8.47
CA TYR A 184 -1.59 -3.60 -9.22
C TYR A 184 -1.77 -3.42 -10.73
N ASN A 185 -3.01 -3.27 -11.20
CA ASN A 185 -3.33 -3.09 -12.63
C ASN A 185 -2.85 -1.74 -13.18
N GLN A 186 -2.50 -0.80 -12.31
CA GLN A 186 -1.96 0.51 -12.67
C GLN A 186 -0.45 0.60 -12.49
N LEU A 187 0.23 -0.50 -12.18
CA LEU A 187 1.67 -0.57 -12.22
C LEU A 187 2.16 -0.74 -13.66
N ALA A 188 3.28 -0.09 -13.97
CA ALA A 188 4.10 -0.47 -15.11
C ALA A 188 4.63 -1.90 -14.91
N ASP A 189 4.89 -2.61 -16.01
CA ASP A 189 5.46 -3.95 -15.92
C ASP A 189 6.81 -3.94 -15.21
N GLY A 190 6.98 -4.83 -14.23
CA GLY A 190 8.14 -4.85 -13.33
C GLY A 190 8.08 -3.83 -12.17
N GLY A 191 7.08 -2.95 -12.14
CA GLY A 191 6.84 -1.99 -11.06
C GLY A 191 6.46 -2.66 -9.74
N LEU A 192 6.54 -1.90 -8.64
CA LEU A 192 6.31 -2.39 -7.28
C LEU A 192 5.09 -1.74 -6.63
N LEU A 193 4.24 -2.59 -6.04
CA LEU A 193 3.20 -2.17 -5.09
C LEU A 193 3.70 -2.50 -3.68
N ILE A 194 3.80 -1.48 -2.83
CA ILE A 194 4.26 -1.61 -1.44
C ILE A 194 3.16 -1.12 -0.50
N ILE A 195 2.68 -2.01 0.38
CA ILE A 195 1.60 -1.71 1.31
C ILE A 195 2.06 -2.05 2.72
N SER A 196 1.81 -1.13 3.65
CA SER A 196 2.01 -1.34 5.09
C SER A 196 0.73 -1.01 5.84
N ALA A 197 0.42 -1.77 6.89
CA ALA A 197 -0.69 -1.50 7.80
C ALA A 197 -0.24 -1.65 9.25
N GLU A 198 -0.94 -0.97 10.17
CA GLU A 198 -0.60 -0.97 11.59
C GLU A 198 -0.98 -2.31 12.23
N GLN A 199 -2.03 -2.93 11.70
CA GLN A 199 -2.62 -4.16 12.20
C GLN A 199 -2.60 -5.25 11.15
N ASP A 200 -2.63 -6.49 11.64
CA ASP A 200 -2.60 -7.67 10.78
C ASP A 200 -3.82 -7.67 9.89
N TRP A 201 -3.63 -7.90 8.60
CA TRP A 201 -4.71 -7.75 7.64
C TRP A 201 -5.87 -8.71 7.93
N SER A 202 -5.56 -9.94 8.36
CA SER A 202 -6.55 -10.94 8.79
C SER A 202 -7.41 -10.50 9.98
N SER A 203 -6.94 -9.54 10.78
CA SER A 203 -7.70 -9.06 11.93
C SER A 203 -8.92 -8.26 11.47
N TRP A 204 -8.86 -7.59 10.32
CA TRP A 204 -9.93 -6.75 9.79
C TRP A 204 -10.46 -7.18 8.41
N ILE A 205 -9.74 -7.96 7.62
CA ILE A 205 -10.21 -8.57 6.36
C ILE A 205 -10.69 -9.99 6.66
N ARG A 206 -11.99 -10.23 6.61
CA ARG A 206 -12.61 -11.49 7.05
C ARG A 206 -13.66 -12.00 6.07
N TYR A 207 -14.02 -13.27 6.21
CA TYR A 207 -15.28 -13.76 5.67
C TYR A 207 -16.43 -13.48 6.64
N GLN A 208 -17.62 -13.27 6.09
CA GLN A 208 -18.84 -13.30 6.87
C GLN A 208 -19.04 -14.73 7.40
N ARG A 209 -18.97 -14.93 8.72
CA ARG A 209 -19.27 -16.24 9.31
C ARG A 209 -20.77 -16.49 9.28
N GLU A 210 -21.20 -17.54 8.59
CA GLU A 210 -22.50 -18.11 8.89
C GLU A 210 -22.48 -18.68 10.31
N SER A 211 -23.49 -18.31 11.09
CA SER A 211 -23.63 -18.61 12.51
C SER A 211 -23.80 -20.12 12.75
N GLY A 212 -22.72 -20.89 12.84
CA GLY A 212 -22.85 -22.23 13.40
C GLY A 212 -21.73 -23.25 13.25
N GLN A 213 -20.72 -23.07 12.41
CA GLN A 213 -19.69 -24.10 12.25
C GLN A 213 -18.29 -23.55 12.55
N GLY A 214 -17.77 -23.96 13.71
CA GLY A 214 -16.36 -23.85 14.03
C GLY A 214 -15.56 -24.76 13.10
N GLY A 215 -15.06 -24.19 12.00
CA GLY A 215 -14.20 -24.86 11.04
C GLY A 215 -13.24 -23.86 10.42
N LYS A 216 -11.95 -24.18 10.52
CA LYS A 216 -10.71 -23.64 9.92
C LYS A 216 -10.56 -22.12 9.64
N HIS A 217 -9.35 -21.67 9.93
CA HIS A 217 -8.83 -20.30 9.88
C HIS A 217 -8.66 -19.72 8.45
N GLU A 218 -9.59 -19.99 7.54
CA GLU A 218 -9.53 -19.42 6.20
C GLU A 218 -9.85 -17.93 6.26
N VAL A 219 -9.00 -17.13 5.62
CA VAL A 219 -9.09 -15.67 5.57
C VAL A 219 -9.00 -15.22 4.11
N PRO A 220 -9.72 -14.17 3.69
CA PRO A 220 -9.68 -13.71 2.30
C PRO A 220 -8.26 -13.40 1.80
N THR A 221 -7.36 -12.99 2.69
CA THR A 221 -5.96 -12.74 2.37
C THR A 221 -5.19 -14.00 1.94
N GLN A 222 -5.53 -15.19 2.47
CA GLN A 222 -4.91 -16.44 2.02
C GLN A 222 -5.21 -16.70 0.55
N HIS A 223 -6.47 -16.54 0.14
CA HIS A 223 -6.88 -16.79 -1.25
C HIS A 223 -6.26 -15.78 -2.21
N PHE A 224 -6.02 -14.54 -1.75
CA PHE A 224 -5.24 -13.56 -2.50
C PHE A 224 -3.81 -14.06 -2.75
N PHE A 225 -3.12 -14.58 -1.73
CA PHE A 225 -1.78 -15.14 -1.90
C PHE A 225 -1.76 -16.38 -2.79
N ASP A 226 -2.71 -17.29 -2.62
CA ASP A 226 -2.85 -18.48 -3.47
C ASP A 226 -3.01 -18.10 -4.96
N ALA A 227 -3.77 -17.03 -5.25
CA ALA A 227 -3.93 -16.53 -6.60
C ALA A 227 -2.63 -15.93 -7.18
N LEU A 228 -1.87 -15.18 -6.37
CA LEU A 228 -0.56 -14.66 -6.78
C LEU A 228 0.42 -15.79 -7.06
N GLU A 229 0.50 -16.79 -6.17
CA GLU A 229 1.38 -17.95 -6.30
C GLU A 229 1.03 -18.79 -7.53
N ALA A 230 -0.26 -19.12 -7.73
CA ALA A 230 -0.73 -19.89 -8.88
C ALA A 230 -0.41 -19.20 -10.22
N ALA A 231 -0.44 -17.87 -10.25
CA ALA A 231 -0.13 -17.07 -11.43
C ALA A 231 1.38 -16.78 -11.61
N GLY A 232 2.20 -17.15 -10.63
CA GLY A 232 3.63 -16.83 -10.58
C GLY A 232 3.91 -15.33 -10.53
N VAL A 233 3.05 -14.55 -9.86
CA VAL A 233 3.28 -13.13 -9.60
C VAL A 233 4.26 -13.02 -8.42
N PRO A 234 5.43 -12.38 -8.56
CA PRO A 234 6.38 -12.26 -7.46
C PRO A 234 5.84 -11.38 -6.33
N TYR A 235 5.89 -11.88 -5.10
CA TYR A 235 5.53 -11.11 -3.91
C TYR A 235 6.37 -11.50 -2.69
N ALA A 236 6.34 -10.65 -1.68
CA ALA A 236 6.80 -10.95 -0.34
C ALA A 236 5.89 -10.28 0.68
N ALA A 237 5.61 -10.97 1.79
CA ALA A 237 4.82 -10.43 2.89
C ALA A 237 5.46 -10.76 4.24
N CYS A 238 5.31 -9.86 5.22
CA CYS A 238 5.80 -10.10 6.58
C CYS A 238 4.97 -9.35 7.63
N TYR A 239 4.96 -9.89 8.84
CA TYR A 239 4.42 -9.24 10.04
C TYR A 239 5.47 -8.39 10.75
N GLU A 240 6.69 -8.92 10.89
CA GLU A 240 7.81 -8.33 11.63
C GLU A 240 9.16 -8.59 10.93
N SER A 241 10.22 -7.92 11.40
CA SER A 241 11.60 -8.27 11.08
C SER A 241 11.97 -9.67 11.60
N ASP A 242 13.01 -10.29 11.03
CA ASP A 242 13.56 -11.54 11.57
C ASP A 242 13.85 -11.36 13.07
N THR A 243 13.57 -12.41 13.85
CA THR A 243 13.83 -12.38 15.31
C THR A 243 15.30 -12.01 15.59
N PRO A 244 15.65 -11.55 16.80
CA PRO A 244 17.04 -11.25 17.16
C PRO A 244 18.08 -12.35 16.90
N ARG A 245 17.64 -13.59 16.67
CA ARG A 245 18.49 -14.73 16.35
C ARG A 245 18.58 -15.04 14.86
N GLY A 246 18.03 -14.18 13.99
CA GLY A 246 17.95 -14.40 12.55
C GLY A 246 16.96 -15.51 12.16
N VAL A 247 16.04 -15.90 13.06
CA VAL A 247 15.02 -16.91 12.73
C VAL A 247 13.88 -16.22 12.02
N ARG A 248 13.60 -16.69 10.80
CA ARG A 248 12.42 -16.40 10.01
C ARG A 248 11.38 -17.48 10.26
N TYR A 249 10.20 -17.09 10.73
CA TYR A 249 9.07 -18.01 10.79
C TYR A 249 8.51 -18.24 9.39
N ASP A 250 7.95 -19.42 9.16
CA ASP A 250 7.18 -19.67 7.95
C ASP A 250 6.10 -18.61 7.79
N PHE A 251 5.87 -18.16 6.56
CA PHE A 251 4.87 -17.15 6.26
C PHE A 251 3.49 -17.64 6.72
N ASP A 252 2.82 -16.83 7.53
CA ASP A 252 1.47 -17.07 7.98
C ASP A 252 0.54 -16.02 7.36
N PRO A 253 -0.37 -16.40 6.44
CA PRO A 253 -1.31 -15.49 5.78
C PRO A 253 -2.31 -14.83 6.74
N SER A 254 -2.43 -15.38 7.95
CA SER A 254 -3.21 -14.79 9.03
C SER A 254 -2.42 -13.79 9.85
N ARG A 255 -1.12 -13.59 9.57
CA ARG A 255 -0.23 -12.72 10.33
C ARG A 255 0.76 -12.02 9.40
N PHE A 256 0.29 -10.94 8.77
CA PHE A 256 1.15 -10.02 8.02
C PHE A 256 0.59 -8.60 8.04
N ARG A 257 1.50 -7.65 7.89
CA ARG A 257 1.23 -6.20 7.89
C ARG A 257 1.77 -5.52 6.64
N ASN A 258 2.91 -6.03 6.17
CA ASN A 258 3.62 -5.54 5.02
C ASN A 258 3.46 -6.49 3.84
N LEU A 259 3.23 -5.93 2.66
CA LEU A 259 3.14 -6.62 1.39
C LEU A 259 3.95 -5.84 0.35
N VAL A 260 4.80 -6.53 -0.37
CA VAL A 260 5.39 -6.07 -1.63
C VAL A 260 4.98 -7.02 -2.74
N VAL A 261 4.46 -6.48 -3.82
CA VAL A 261 4.12 -7.24 -5.03
C VAL A 261 4.82 -6.59 -6.21
N GLN A 262 5.47 -7.40 -7.05
CA GLN A 262 6.01 -6.93 -8.32
C GLN A 262 5.03 -7.26 -9.45
N LYS A 263 4.74 -6.26 -10.29
CA LYS A 263 3.92 -6.42 -11.48
C LYS A 263 4.60 -7.38 -12.45
N LYS A 264 3.97 -8.52 -12.71
CA LYS A 264 4.39 -9.42 -13.80
C LYS A 264 3.94 -8.81 -15.13
N PRO A 265 4.72 -8.91 -16.20
CA PRO A 265 4.33 -8.34 -17.49
C PRO A 265 2.96 -8.84 -17.97
N GLU A 266 2.17 -7.93 -18.54
CA GLU A 266 0.89 -8.27 -19.21
C GLU A 266 -0.13 -9.01 -18.32
N THR A 267 0.01 -8.96 -16.99
CA THR A 267 -1.00 -9.53 -16.09
C THR A 267 -2.01 -8.48 -15.62
N GLN A 268 -3.21 -8.92 -15.30
CA GLN A 268 -4.18 -8.16 -14.51
C GLN A 268 -4.69 -9.02 -13.36
N ILE A 269 -5.03 -8.36 -12.25
CA ILE A 269 -5.67 -8.98 -11.11
C ILE A 269 -7.10 -8.45 -11.01
N SER A 270 -8.07 -9.35 -10.88
CA SER A 270 -9.47 -9.00 -10.66
C SER A 270 -10.03 -9.69 -9.42
N LEU A 271 -10.98 -9.03 -8.77
CA LEU A 271 -11.70 -9.58 -7.63
C LEU A 271 -13.01 -10.21 -8.13
N ALA A 272 -13.22 -11.50 -7.86
CA ALA A 272 -14.43 -12.24 -8.24
C ALA A 272 -15.50 -12.28 -7.12
N THR A 273 -15.25 -11.61 -6.01
CA THR A 273 -16.18 -11.48 -4.88
C THR A 273 -16.47 -10.01 -4.59
N SER A 274 -17.41 -9.76 -3.68
CA SER A 274 -17.73 -8.42 -3.20
C SER A 274 -17.87 -8.37 -1.70
N VAL A 275 -17.54 -7.21 -1.14
CA VAL A 275 -17.78 -6.88 0.27
C VAL A 275 -19.27 -6.99 0.57
N GLN A 276 -19.62 -7.74 1.62
CA GLN A 276 -21.00 -7.90 2.08
C GLN A 276 -21.32 -7.02 3.29
N GLU A 277 -20.31 -6.70 4.09
CA GLU A 277 -20.47 -5.89 5.29
C GLU A 277 -19.17 -5.15 5.61
N VAL A 278 -19.30 -3.90 6.03
CA VAL A 278 -18.23 -3.12 6.64
C VAL A 278 -18.68 -2.76 8.04
N TRP A 279 -17.89 -3.13 9.05
CA TRP A 279 -18.14 -2.81 10.43
C TRP A 279 -17.08 -1.86 10.96
N THR A 280 -17.49 -0.67 11.35
CA THR A 280 -16.60 0.30 12.00
C THR A 280 -16.89 0.31 13.49
N SER A 281 -15.93 -0.15 14.27
CA SER A 281 -15.94 -0.10 15.73
C SER A 281 -16.00 1.35 16.22
N PRO A 282 -16.66 1.61 17.36
CA PRO A 282 -16.55 2.90 18.06
C PRO A 282 -15.13 3.28 18.48
N PHE A 283 -14.19 2.32 18.47
CA PHE A 283 -12.78 2.49 18.81
C PHE A 283 -11.86 2.52 17.58
N ASP A 284 -12.38 2.99 16.44
CA ASP A 284 -11.66 3.27 15.19
C ASP A 284 -11.07 2.06 14.44
N PHE A 285 -11.54 0.86 14.77
CA PHE A 285 -11.23 -0.35 14.03
C PHE A 285 -12.26 -0.60 12.93
N LYS A 286 -11.84 -0.58 11.67
CA LYS A 286 -12.69 -0.94 10.52
C LYS A 286 -12.44 -2.40 10.17
N ALA A 287 -13.49 -3.20 10.10
CA ALA A 287 -13.48 -4.57 9.62
C ALA A 287 -14.32 -4.71 8.35
N VAL A 288 -13.80 -5.43 7.36
CA VAL A 288 -14.41 -5.68 6.07
C VAL A 288 -14.69 -7.18 5.94
N TYR A 289 -15.93 -7.52 5.64
CA TYR A 289 -16.39 -8.89 5.49
C TYR A 289 -16.75 -9.18 4.03
N TYR A 290 -16.02 -10.13 3.44
CA TYR A 290 -16.28 -10.66 2.11
C TYR A 290 -17.25 -11.83 2.19
N ARG A 291 -17.97 -12.08 1.07
CA ARG A 291 -18.79 -13.28 0.93
C ARG A 291 -17.91 -14.52 1.03
N ASP A 292 -18.38 -15.52 1.78
CA ASP A 292 -17.68 -16.80 1.90
C ASP A 292 -17.51 -17.45 0.52
N TYR A 293 -16.30 -17.98 0.30
CA TYR A 293 -15.91 -18.70 -0.91
C TYR A 293 -16.61 -20.04 -1.04
N MET A 294 -17.00 -20.68 0.07
CA MET A 294 -17.58 -22.02 0.05
C MET A 294 -18.93 -22.10 -0.68
N ASP A 295 -19.55 -20.95 -0.95
CA ASP A 295 -20.77 -20.81 -1.77
C ASP A 295 -20.51 -20.46 -3.24
N SER A 296 -19.25 -20.23 -3.66
CA SER A 296 -18.88 -19.94 -5.06
C SER A 296 -17.91 -21.00 -5.61
N SER A 297 -18.02 -21.26 -6.92
CA SER A 297 -17.08 -22.15 -7.63
C SER A 297 -15.86 -21.40 -8.18
N GLU A 298 -15.73 -20.09 -7.89
CA GLU A 298 -14.83 -19.18 -8.61
C GLU A 298 -13.88 -18.45 -7.66
N PRO A 299 -12.54 -18.57 -7.81
CA PRO A 299 -11.51 -18.01 -6.92
C PRO A 299 -11.76 -16.52 -6.64
N ILE A 300 -11.62 -16.10 -5.38
CA ILE A 300 -11.83 -14.70 -4.93
C ILE A 300 -11.02 -13.71 -5.75
N VAL A 301 -9.80 -14.10 -6.11
CA VAL A 301 -8.88 -13.29 -6.89
C VAL A 301 -8.50 -14.10 -8.11
N ARG A 302 -8.57 -13.47 -9.28
CA ARG A 302 -8.09 -14.03 -10.54
C ARG A 302 -6.91 -13.24 -11.02
N VAL A 303 -5.96 -13.93 -11.60
CA VAL A 303 -4.88 -13.30 -12.35
C VAL A 303 -5.00 -13.78 -13.79
N GLU A 304 -5.13 -12.86 -14.72
CA GLU A 304 -5.34 -13.13 -16.14
C GLU A 304 -4.23 -12.46 -16.95
N ASN A 305 -3.84 -13.06 -18.09
CA ASN A 305 -3.01 -12.39 -19.07
C ASN A 305 -3.90 -11.42 -19.86
N SER A 306 -3.50 -10.16 -20.01
CA SER A 306 -4.26 -9.13 -20.72
C SER A 306 -4.51 -9.47 -22.19
N ASP A 307 -3.68 -10.35 -22.76
CA ASP A 307 -3.73 -10.76 -24.16
C ASP A 307 -4.76 -11.86 -24.47
N GLU A 308 -5.29 -12.55 -23.45
CA GLU A 308 -6.25 -13.66 -23.66
C GLU A 308 -7.70 -13.19 -23.88
N ASN A 309 -7.97 -11.88 -23.78
CA ASN A 309 -9.31 -11.30 -23.96
C ASN A 309 -9.60 -10.74 -25.36
N TYR A 310 -8.78 -11.06 -26.38
CA TYR A 310 -9.04 -10.76 -27.79
C TYR A 310 -8.99 -12.00 -28.68
N VAL A 311 -10.03 -12.85 -28.64
CA VAL A 311 -10.38 -13.79 -29.72
C VAL A 311 -11.90 -13.82 -29.92
#